data_AF-A0A2N3D4Y1-F1
#
_entry.id   AF-A0A2N3D4Y1-F1
#
_cell.length_a   1.000
_cell.length_b   1.000
_cell.length_c   1.000
_cell.angle_alpha   90.00
_cell.angle_beta   90.00
_cell.angle_gamma   90.00
#
_symmetry.space_group_name_H-M   'P 1'
#
loop_
_entity.id
_entity.type
_entity.pdbx_description
1 polymer ?
#
loop_
_entity_poly.entity_id
_entity_poly.type
_entity_poly.pdbx_seq_one_letter_code
_entity_poly.pdbx_strand_id
1 'polypeptide(L)' 'PNAALGGARVTGGANIDSFTTADLTVQFAITDSVTLTGSIYNLLDQDPPFAREDYNYAPFVGNPLGRNFKIGVSAKF' A
#
# COMPACT_ATOMS: atom_id res chain seq x y z
N PRO A 1 27.86 16.09 17.65
CA PRO A 1 26.65 15.72 18.42
C PRO A 1 25.65 16.89 18.43
N ASN A 2 24.37 16.65 18.11
CA ASN A 2 23.35 17.71 18.18
C ASN A 2 23.09 18.04 19.66
N ALA A 3 23.34 19.29 20.08
CA ALA A 3 23.18 19.76 21.45
C ALA A 3 21.72 19.68 21.94
N ALA A 4 20.75 19.76 21.03
CA ALA A 4 19.31 19.65 21.34
C ALA A 4 18.90 18.24 21.81
N LEU A 5 19.70 17.21 21.53
CA LEU A 5 19.42 15.82 21.93
C LEU A 5 20.26 15.37 23.13
N GLY A 6 21.08 16.24 23.73
CA GLY A 6 21.91 15.87 24.87
C GLY A 6 22.89 14.71 24.60
N GLY A 7 23.28 14.50 23.34
CA GLY A 7 24.13 13.37 22.92
C GLY A 7 23.37 12.09 22.55
N ALA A 8 22.03 12.06 22.67
CA ALA A 8 21.22 10.93 22.22
C ALA A 8 21.17 10.83 20.69
N ARG A 9 21.12 9.59 20.18
CA ARG A 9 20.89 9.30 18.76
C ARG A 9 19.41 9.02 18.53
N VAL A 10 18.79 9.68 17.55
CA VAL A 10 17.47 9.24 17.06
C VAL A 10 17.71 8.03 16.18
N THR A 11 17.14 6.88 16.51
CA THR A 11 17.36 5.60 15.78
C THR A 11 16.13 5.10 15.02
N GLY A 12 14.91 5.62 15.26
CA GLY A 12 13.71 5.17 14.55
C GLY A 12 13.80 5.39 13.04
N GLY A 13 13.50 4.38 12.22
CA GLY A 13 13.69 4.44 10.76
C GLY A 13 15.14 4.28 10.29
N ALA A 14 16.08 3.93 11.18
CA ALA A 14 17.44 3.50 10.79
C ALA A 14 17.46 2.06 10.26
N ASN A 15 16.55 1.22 10.76
CA ASN A 15 16.16 -0.04 10.15
C ASN A 15 14.69 0.10 9.75
N ILE A 16 14.36 -0.31 8.54
CA ILE A 16 13.00 -0.26 7.99
C ILE A 16 12.50 -1.70 7.94
N ASP A 17 11.31 -1.93 8.50
CA ASP A 17 10.69 -3.26 8.52
C ASP A 17 10.25 -3.71 7.12
N SER A 18 9.97 -5.01 6.96
CA SER A 18 9.40 -5.52 5.71
C SER A 18 7.96 -5.04 5.54
N PHE A 19 7.61 -4.60 4.33
CA PHE A 19 6.23 -4.31 3.94
C PHE A 19 5.75 -5.39 2.97
N THR A 20 4.62 -6.05 3.29
CA THR A 20 4.05 -7.09 2.44
C THR A 20 2.54 -6.96 2.42
N THR A 21 1.99 -6.86 1.21
CA THR A 21 0.55 -6.81 0.97
C THR A 21 0.12 -8.01 0.13
N ALA A 22 -1.17 -8.31 0.17
CA ALA A 22 -1.81 -9.26 -0.72
C ALA A 22 -3.00 -8.56 -1.37
N ASP A 23 -3.18 -8.77 -2.67
CA ASP A 23 -4.28 -8.20 -3.44
C ASP A 23 -5.15 -9.32 -3.99
N LEU A 24 -6.45 -9.07 -4.08
CA LEU A 24 -7.43 -10.00 -4.66
C LEU A 24 -8.16 -9.31 -5.80
N THR A 25 -8.21 -9.97 -6.97
CA THR A 25 -9.04 -9.51 -8.09
C THR A 25 -9.88 -10.66 -8.61
N VAL A 26 -11.18 -10.41 -8.78
CA VAL A 26 -12.16 -11.35 -9.33
C VAL A 26 -12.84 -10.71 -10.53
N GLN A 27 -13.00 -11.50 -11.59
CA GLN A 27 -13.74 -11.10 -12.79
C GLN A 27 -14.92 -12.04 -12.97
N PHE A 28 -16.07 -11.47 -13.30
CA PHE A 28 -17.31 -12.19 -13.51
C PHE A 28 -17.95 -11.72 -14.81
N ALA A 29 -18.09 -12.64 -15.78
CA ALA A 29 -18.85 -12.39 -17.00
C ALA A 29 -20.35 -12.38 -16.63
N ILE A 30 -20.97 -11.20 -16.73
CA ILE A 30 -22.41 -11.04 -16.50
C ILE A 30 -23.17 -11.49 -17.76
N THR A 31 -22.62 -11.20 -18.93
CA THR A 31 -23.11 -11.66 -20.24
C THR A 31 -21.93 -12.04 -21.14
N ASP A 32 -22.21 -12.59 -22.32
CA ASP A 32 -21.16 -12.92 -23.32
C ASP A 32 -20.32 -11.70 -23.75
N SER A 33 -20.87 -10.49 -23.59
CA SER A 33 -20.24 -9.24 -24.01
C SER A 33 -19.86 -8.32 -22.84
N VAL A 34 -20.32 -8.59 -21.60
CA VAL A 34 -20.13 -7.69 -20.45
C VAL A 34 -19.46 -8.41 -19.28
N THR A 35 -18.36 -7.84 -18.79
CA THR A 35 -17.61 -8.34 -17.63
C THR A 35 -17.59 -7.31 -16.52
N LEU A 36 -17.86 -7.76 -15.29
CA LEU A 36 -17.65 -7.03 -14.05
C LEU A 36 -16.35 -7.47 -13.40
N THR A 37 -15.57 -6.51 -12.90
CA THR A 37 -14.31 -6.73 -12.21
C THR A 37 -14.39 -6.11 -10.83
N GLY A 38 -14.06 -6.87 -9.79
CA GLY A 38 -13.88 -6.39 -8.43
C GLY A 38 -12.44 -6.65 -7.97
N SER A 39 -11.80 -5.64 -7.37
CA SER A 39 -10.47 -5.75 -6.79
C SER A 39 -10.46 -5.21 -5.36
N ILE A 40 -9.72 -5.89 -4.49
CA ILE A 40 -9.35 -5.46 -3.14
C ILE A 40 -7.84 -5.37 -3.12
N TYR A 41 -7.33 -4.15 -2.95
CA TYR A 41 -5.90 -3.90 -2.78
C TYR A 41 -5.60 -3.78 -1.29
N ASN A 42 -4.41 -4.25 -0.89
CA ASN A 42 -4.00 -4.32 0.51
C ASN A 42 -5.03 -5.07 1.36
N LEU A 43 -5.34 -6.31 0.97
CA LEU A 43 -6.34 -7.18 1.60
C LEU A 43 -6.13 -7.32 3.11
N LEU A 44 -4.89 -7.30 3.56
CA LEU A 44 -4.46 -7.46 4.95
C LEU A 44 -4.36 -6.13 5.74
N ASP A 45 -4.70 -5.00 5.10
CA ASP A 45 -4.75 -3.68 5.73
C ASP A 45 -3.43 -3.30 6.44
N GLN A 46 -2.32 -3.49 5.74
CA GLN A 46 -0.99 -3.17 6.26
C GLN A 46 -0.63 -1.71 6.02
N ASP A 47 -0.09 -1.06 7.05
CA ASP A 47 0.52 0.26 6.94
C ASP A 47 2.00 0.13 6.52
N PRO A 48 2.52 1.06 5.70
CA PRO A 48 3.92 1.04 5.34
C PRO A 48 4.78 1.36 6.58
N PRO A 49 5.95 0.71 6.72
CA PRO A 49 6.84 0.94 7.84
C PRO A 49 7.41 2.35 7.81
N PHE A 50 7.68 2.90 8.99
CA PHE A 50 8.25 4.23 9.12
C PHE A 50 9.65 4.28 8.49
N ALA A 51 9.84 5.23 7.58
CA ALA A 51 11.13 5.57 6.99
C ALA A 51 11.36 7.08 7.10
N ARG A 52 12.61 7.51 7.28
CA ARG A 52 12.96 8.94 7.37
C ARG A 52 13.07 9.58 5.98
N GLU A 53 11.99 9.51 5.24
CA GLU A 53 11.82 10.17 3.95
C GLU A 53 10.72 11.23 4.07
N ASP A 54 10.52 12.04 3.03
CA ASP A 54 9.58 13.17 3.03
C ASP A 54 8.16 12.76 3.44
N TYR A 55 7.75 11.54 3.11
CA TYR A 55 6.42 11.01 3.42
C TYR A 55 6.34 10.18 4.71
N ASN A 56 7.42 10.09 5.49
CA ASN A 56 7.54 9.19 6.66
C ASN A 56 7.42 7.68 6.35
N TYR A 57 7.42 7.30 5.08
CA TYR A 57 7.57 5.93 4.57
C TYR A 57 8.30 5.98 3.22
N ALA A 58 8.83 4.85 2.75
CA ALA A 58 9.52 4.77 1.47
C ALA A 58 8.51 4.59 0.31
N PRO A 59 8.26 5.60 -0.55
CA PRO A 59 7.17 5.59 -1.52
C PRO A 59 7.40 4.69 -2.73
N PHE A 60 8.64 4.25 -2.95
CA PHE A 60 8.96 3.31 -4.03
C PHE A 60 8.63 1.86 -3.70
N VAL A 61 8.44 1.53 -2.42
CA VAL A 61 8.20 0.14 -1.95
C VAL A 61 7.03 0.03 -0.98
N GLY A 62 6.44 1.14 -0.54
CA GLY A 62 5.27 1.21 0.35
C GLY A 62 4.12 2.00 -0.25
N ASN A 63 2.90 1.74 0.25
CA ASN A 63 1.68 2.46 -0.15
C ASN A 63 0.89 2.84 1.12
N PRO A 64 0.57 4.13 1.33
CA PRO A 64 -0.15 4.58 2.52
C PRO A 64 -1.67 4.33 2.40
N LEU A 65 -2.16 3.94 1.22
CA LEU A 65 -3.52 3.48 1.08
C LEU A 65 -3.63 2.12 1.80
N GLY A 66 -4.43 2.12 2.87
CA GLY A 66 -4.91 0.91 3.50
C GLY A 66 -5.75 0.07 2.52
N ARG A 67 -6.57 -0.83 3.05
CA ARG A 67 -7.43 -1.65 2.22
C ARG A 67 -8.38 -0.80 1.38
N ASN A 68 -8.27 -0.90 0.06
CA ASN A 68 -9.07 -0.13 -0.88
C ASN A 68 -9.71 -1.03 -1.95
N PHE A 69 -10.87 -0.58 -2.45
CA PHE A 69 -11.73 -1.36 -3.32
C PHE A 69 -11.84 -0.68 -4.68
N LYS A 70 -11.80 -1.48 -5.74
CA LYS A 70 -12.01 -1.01 -7.11
C LYS A 70 -13.04 -1.88 -7.80
N ILE A 71 -13.99 -1.24 -8.47
CA ILE A 71 -15.01 -1.91 -9.28
C ILE A 71 -14.90 -1.37 -10.70
N GLY A 72 -14.96 -2.26 -11.69
CA GLY A 72 -14.91 -1.91 -13.11
C GLY A 72 -15.88 -2.73 -13.94
N VAL A 73 -16.34 -2.15 -15.05
CA VAL A 73 -17.21 -2.82 -16.03
C VAL A 73 -16.57 -2.65 -17.41
N SER A 74 -16.50 -3.73 -18.19
CA SER A 74 -16.03 -3.70 -19.58
C SER A 74 -17.03 -4.36 -20.51
N ALA A 75 -17.23 -3.77 -21.69
CA ALA A 75 -18.07 -4.30 -22.75
C ALA A 75 -17.24 -4.59 -24.03
N LYS A 76 -17.55 -5.68 -24.72
CA LYS A 76 -17.02 -6.03 -26.05
C LYS A 76 -18.12 -5.86 -27.10
N PHE A 77 -17.79 -5.25 -28.25
CA PHE A 77 -18.70 -4.94 -29.36
C PHE A 77 -18.30 -5.71 -30.62
#